data_AF-A0A9X2IH67-F1
#
_entry.id   AF-A0A9X2IH67-F1
#
_cell.length_a   1.000
_cell.length_b   1.000
_cell.length_c   1.000
_cell.angle_alpha   90.00
_cell.angle_beta   90.00
_cell.angle_gamma   90.00
#
_symmetry.space_group_name_H-M   'P 1'
#
loop_
_entity.id
_entity.type
_entity.pdbx_description
1 polymer ?
#
loop_
_entity_poly.entity_id
_entity_poly.type
_entity_poly.pdbx_seq_one_letter_code
_entity_poly.pdbx_strand_id
1 'polypeptide(L)'
;MNDLDRSPASAVAAEPAPAVHPDAEARPTADHPDHTEQSRAACADATSHLLRELARHERRHADVTGPVRLRLFAVRRGLLTGSWTPEAYLAELDQLLARLAVETSPEH
;
A
#
# COMPACT_ATOMS: atom_id res chain seq x y z
N MET A 1 15.23 73.27 21.03
CA MET A 1 15.78 73.16 19.66
C MET A 1 17.08 72.40 19.78
N ASN A 2 17.03 71.07 19.61
CA ASN A 2 18.23 70.23 19.60
C ASN A 2 18.27 69.48 18.27
N ASP A 3 19.43 69.60 17.63
CA ASP A 3 19.90 68.92 16.42
C ASP A 3 19.59 67.42 16.42
N LEU A 4 18.87 66.98 15.39
CA LEU A 4 18.79 65.58 14.98
C LEU A 4 19.87 65.34 13.93
N ASP A 5 21.04 64.95 14.44
CA ASP A 5 22.10 64.24 13.73
C ASP A 5 21.50 63.05 12.98
N ARG A 6 21.48 63.11 11.65
CA ARG A 6 20.98 62.03 10.80
C ARG A 6 21.87 61.85 9.58
N SER A 7 22.89 61.01 9.74
CA SER A 7 23.39 60.12 8.70
C SER A 7 24.21 59.02 9.35
N PRO A 8 24.01 57.76 8.92
CA PRO A 8 24.77 57.34 7.75
C PRO A 8 24.00 56.48 6.73
N ALA A 9 24.35 56.77 5.48
CA ALA A 9 24.72 55.82 4.42
C ALA A 9 23.88 54.55 4.22
N SER A 10 23.25 54.52 3.05
CA SER A 10 22.91 53.33 2.26
C SER A 10 23.83 52.14 2.50
N ALA A 11 23.26 51.05 3.01
CA ALA A 11 23.76 49.70 2.81
C ALA A 11 22.56 48.79 2.52
N VAL A 12 22.09 48.80 1.27
CA VAL A 12 21.26 47.73 0.73
C VAL A 12 22.09 47.08 -0.37
N ALA A 13 22.94 46.14 0.03
CA ALA A 13 23.43 45.10 -0.86
C ALA A 13 22.54 43.88 -0.62
N ALA A 14 21.43 43.79 -1.35
CA ALA A 14 20.68 42.55 -1.49
C ALA A 14 21.23 41.83 -2.72
N GLU A 15 22.23 40.98 -2.51
CA GLU A 15 22.65 39.98 -3.51
C GLU A 15 21.54 38.92 -3.62
N PRO A 16 20.96 38.68 -4.81
CA PRO A 16 20.14 37.49 -5.02
C PRO A 16 21.07 36.28 -5.18
N ALA A 17 21.11 35.42 -4.17
CA ALA A 17 21.75 34.11 -4.29
C ALA A 17 21.09 33.31 -5.44
N PRO A 18 21.85 32.76 -6.39
CA PRO A 18 21.29 31.86 -7.39
C PRO A 18 20.84 30.56 -6.72
N ALA A 19 19.59 30.19 -7.00
CA ALA A 19 18.92 28.99 -6.54
C ALA A 19 19.70 27.72 -6.91
N VAL A 20 20.01 26.88 -5.92
CA VAL A 20 20.11 25.42 -6.10
C VAL A 20 19.69 24.73 -4.80
N HIS A 21 18.40 24.42 -4.70
CA HIS A 21 17.85 23.45 -3.75
C HIS A 21 17.98 22.03 -4.35
N PRO A 22 17.88 20.99 -3.51
CA PRO A 22 18.82 19.88 -3.42
C PRO A 22 18.76 18.93 -4.60
N ASP A 23 19.90 18.29 -4.87
CA ASP A 23 20.03 17.12 -5.72
C ASP A 23 19.25 15.94 -5.10
N ALA A 24 17.94 15.99 -5.31
CA ALA A 24 16.99 14.93 -5.08
C ALA A 24 16.69 14.27 -6.43
N GLU A 25 17.69 13.59 -6.99
CA GLU A 25 17.43 12.58 -8.03
C GLU A 25 17.91 11.21 -7.54
N ALA A 26 17.25 10.72 -6.49
CA ALA A 26 17.01 9.28 -6.40
C ALA A 26 16.13 8.92 -7.61
N ARG A 27 16.80 8.60 -8.72
CA ARG A 27 16.19 8.10 -9.95
C ARG A 27 15.14 7.05 -9.57
N PRO A 28 13.88 7.14 -10.03
CA PRO A 28 13.01 5.98 -10.01
C PRO A 28 13.66 4.96 -10.94
N THR A 29 14.35 3.98 -10.35
CA THR A 29 14.72 2.75 -11.04
C THR A 29 13.46 2.25 -11.72
N ALA A 30 13.52 2.16 -13.05
CA ALA A 30 12.44 1.75 -13.91
C ALA A 30 11.66 0.60 -13.29
N ASP A 31 10.47 0.92 -12.81
CA ASP A 31 9.47 -0.04 -12.38
C ASP A 31 9.10 -0.82 -13.64
N HIS A 32 9.62 -2.04 -13.77
CA HIS A 32 9.43 -2.82 -14.99
C HIS A 32 7.93 -3.15 -15.10
N PRO A 33 7.28 -2.84 -16.24
CA PRO A 33 5.85 -3.13 -16.43
C PRO A 33 5.53 -4.62 -16.22
N ASP A 34 6.50 -5.50 -16.48
CA ASP A 34 6.41 -6.95 -16.27
C ASP A 34 6.14 -7.34 -14.81
N HIS A 35 6.74 -6.64 -13.83
CA HIS A 35 6.52 -6.94 -12.40
C HIS A 35 5.10 -6.60 -11.96
N THR A 36 4.50 -5.56 -12.56
CA THR A 36 3.13 -5.14 -12.23
C THR A 36 2.11 -6.12 -12.81
N GLU A 37 2.30 -6.60 -14.04
CA GLU A 37 1.41 -7.58 -14.65
C GLU A 37 1.49 -8.95 -13.97
N GLN A 38 2.70 -9.42 -13.66
CA GLN A 38 2.91 -10.67 -12.94
C GLN A 38 2.26 -10.63 -11.54
N SER A 39 2.41 -9.51 -10.82
CA SER A 39 1.80 -9.34 -9.49
C SER A 39 0.27 -9.32 -9.55
N ARG A 40 -0.31 -8.74 -10.60
CA ARG A 40 -1.77 -8.76 -10.81
C ARG A 40 -2.29 -10.16 -11.10
N ALA A 41 -1.60 -10.93 -11.95
CA ALA A 41 -1.95 -12.31 -12.25
C ALA A 41 -1.90 -13.17 -10.97
N ALA A 42 -0.81 -13.06 -10.19
CA ALA A 42 -0.69 -13.76 -8.91
C ALA A 42 -1.82 -13.43 -7.93
N CYS A 43 -2.19 -12.15 -7.80
CA CYS A 43 -3.31 -11.72 -6.96
C CYS A 43 -4.64 -12.33 -7.43
N ALA A 44 -4.89 -12.37 -8.74
CA ALA A 44 -6.11 -12.94 -9.31
C ALA A 44 -6.20 -14.46 -9.08
N ASP A 45 -5.09 -15.17 -9.27
CA ASP A 45 -5.00 -16.62 -9.07
C ASP A 45 -5.22 -16.99 -7.60
N ALA A 46 -4.52 -16.30 -6.68
CA ALA A 46 -4.68 -16.51 -5.25
C ALA A 46 -6.11 -16.22 -4.78
N THR A 47 -6.73 -15.14 -5.29
CA THR A 47 -8.13 -14.82 -5.01
C THR A 47 -9.06 -15.93 -5.47
N SER A 48 -8.85 -16.44 -6.69
CA SER A 48 -9.66 -17.50 -7.28
C SER A 48 -9.48 -18.83 -6.54
N HIS A 49 -8.28 -19.11 -6.04
CA HIS A 49 -8.04 -20.26 -5.17
C HIS A 49 -8.82 -20.16 -3.86
N LEU A 50 -8.69 -19.05 -3.12
CA LEU A 50 -9.42 -18.85 -1.86
C LEU A 50 -10.94 -18.91 -2.04
N LEU A 51 -11.48 -18.30 -3.10
CA LEU A 51 -12.92 -18.39 -3.39
C LEU A 51 -13.39 -19.83 -3.65
N ARG A 52 -12.58 -20.65 -4.31
CA ARG A 52 -12.88 -22.07 -4.52
C ARG A 52 -12.88 -22.85 -3.20
N GLU A 53 -11.90 -22.62 -2.33
CA GLU A 53 -11.89 -23.27 -1.01
C GLU A 53 -13.09 -22.82 -0.16
N LEU A 54 -13.40 -21.53 -0.12
CA LEU A 54 -14.58 -21.03 0.58
C LEU A 54 -15.87 -21.69 0.10
N ALA A 55 -16.05 -21.85 -1.21
CA ALA A 55 -17.22 -22.52 -1.77
C ALA A 55 -17.31 -24.01 -1.38
N ARG A 56 -16.17 -24.70 -1.21
CA ARG A 56 -16.14 -26.10 -0.75
C ARG A 56 -16.57 -26.23 0.71
N HIS A 57 -16.19 -25.27 1.55
CA HIS A 57 -16.45 -25.32 2.99
C HIS A 57 -17.75 -24.62 3.42
N GLU A 58 -18.36 -23.81 2.56
CA GLU A 58 -19.51 -22.95 2.88
C GLU A 58 -20.69 -23.70 3.52
N ARG A 59 -21.01 -24.92 3.06
CA ARG A 59 -22.16 -25.67 3.59
C ARG A 59 -21.93 -26.28 4.98
N ARG A 60 -20.67 -26.53 5.34
CA ARG A 60 -20.31 -27.26 6.57
C ARG A 60 -19.73 -26.36 7.65
N HIS A 61 -19.13 -25.23 7.24
CA HIS A 61 -18.40 -24.32 8.12
C HIS A 61 -18.79 -22.87 7.78
N ALA A 62 -20.09 -22.58 7.78
CA ALA A 62 -20.62 -21.25 7.45
C ALA A 62 -20.14 -20.18 8.45
N ASP A 63 -19.98 -20.58 9.71
CA ASP A 63 -19.44 -19.80 10.82
C ASP A 63 -17.98 -19.36 10.60
N VAL A 64 -17.19 -20.19 9.90
CA VAL A 64 -15.81 -19.90 9.52
C VAL A 64 -15.72 -19.13 8.19
N THR A 65 -16.43 -19.61 7.17
CA THR A 65 -16.34 -19.08 5.80
C THR A 65 -16.92 -17.67 5.67
N GLY A 66 -17.91 -17.30 6.48
CA GLY A 66 -18.50 -15.94 6.50
C GLY A 66 -17.47 -14.86 6.84
N PRO A 67 -16.82 -14.92 8.01
CA PRO A 67 -15.75 -13.99 8.39
C PRO A 67 -14.60 -13.91 7.37
N VAL A 68 -14.17 -15.05 6.82
CA VAL A 68 -13.10 -15.10 5.81
C VAL A 68 -13.51 -14.36 4.53
N ARG A 69 -14.76 -14.52 4.07
CA ARG A 69 -15.29 -13.74 2.93
C ARG A 69 -15.29 -12.25 3.19
N LEU A 70 -15.75 -11.81 4.37
CA LEU A 70 -15.76 -10.39 4.73
C LEU A 70 -14.34 -9.80 4.72
N ARG A 71 -13.37 -10.55 5.27
CA ARG A 71 -11.96 -10.13 5.27
C ARG A 71 -11.39 -10.06 3.86
N LEU A 72 -11.66 -11.05 3.01
CA LEU A 72 -11.29 -11.04 1.58
C LEU A 72 -11.81 -9.80 0.86
N PHE A 73 -13.09 -9.44 1.06
CA PHE A 73 -13.66 -8.23 0.46
C PHE A 73 -12.97 -6.95 0.95
N ALA A 74 -12.66 -6.87 2.24
CA ALA A 74 -11.97 -5.71 2.82
C ALA A 74 -10.58 -5.52 2.22
N VAL A 75 -9.77 -6.59 2.14
CA VAL A 75 -8.39 -6.49 1.62
C VAL A 75 -8.37 -6.30 0.10
N ARG A 76 -9.34 -6.87 -0.64
CA ARG A 76 -9.48 -6.61 -2.08
C ARG A 76 -9.84 -5.15 -2.36
N ARG A 77 -10.73 -4.56 -1.57
CA ARG A 77 -10.99 -3.12 -1.64
C ARG A 77 -9.73 -2.32 -1.30
N GLY A 78 -8.95 -2.78 -0.33
CA GLY A 78 -7.66 -2.19 0.02
C GLY A 78 -6.70 -2.13 -1.17
N LEU A 79 -6.55 -3.26 -1.88
CA LEU A 79 -5.72 -3.37 -3.08
C LEU A 79 -6.20 -2.43 -4.20
N LEU A 80 -7.51 -2.40 -4.47
CA LEU A 80 -8.09 -1.56 -5.52
C LEU A 80 -7.96 -0.05 -5.22
N THR A 81 -7.95 0.32 -3.95
CA THR A 81 -7.81 1.72 -3.50
C THR A 81 -6.36 2.14 -3.26
N GLY A 82 -5.40 1.21 -3.41
CA GLY A 82 -3.98 1.46 -3.17
C GLY A 82 -3.59 1.55 -1.69
N SER A 83 -4.48 1.22 -0.76
CA SER A 83 -4.14 1.15 0.67
C SER A 83 -3.40 -0.14 1.05
N TRP A 84 -3.33 -1.09 0.11
CA TRP A 84 -2.59 -2.35 0.22
C TRP A 84 -1.71 -2.53 -1.01
N THR A 85 -0.50 -3.04 -0.82
CA THR A 85 0.35 -3.50 -1.92
C THR A 85 -0.06 -4.91 -2.37
N PRO A 86 0.28 -5.33 -3.60
CA PRO A 86 0.06 -6.69 -4.06
C PRO A 86 0.67 -7.76 -3.13
N GLU A 87 1.87 -7.53 -2.59
CA GLU A 87 2.57 -8.46 -1.71
C GLU A 87 1.86 -8.61 -0.37
N ALA A 88 1.43 -7.48 0.22
CA ALA A 88 0.64 -7.49 1.45
C ALA A 88 -0.70 -8.22 1.24
N TYR A 89 -1.34 -8.01 0.09
CA TYR A 89 -2.58 -8.70 -0.28
C TYR A 89 -2.37 -10.21 -0.39
N LEU A 90 -1.32 -10.65 -1.09
CA LEU A 90 -0.98 -12.07 -1.22
C LEU A 90 -0.69 -12.73 0.14
N ALA A 91 0.10 -12.08 0.99
CA ALA A 91 0.39 -12.57 2.33
C ALA A 91 -0.86 -12.73 3.19
N GLU A 92 -1.83 -11.82 3.07
CA GLU A 92 -3.12 -11.95 3.76
C GLU A 92 -3.95 -13.10 3.17
N LEU A 93 -3.97 -13.30 1.84
CA LEU A 93 -4.68 -14.44 1.24
C LEU A 93 -4.15 -15.78 1.74
N ASP A 94 -2.83 -15.91 1.89
CA ASP A 94 -2.20 -17.11 2.44
C ASP A 94 -2.62 -17.35 3.90
N GLN A 95 -2.71 -16.28 4.71
CA GLN A 95 -3.21 -16.37 6.08
C GLN A 95 -4.69 -16.79 6.14
N LEU A 96 -5.52 -16.26 5.24
CA LEU A 96 -6.93 -16.64 5.15
C LEU A 96 -7.11 -18.10 4.74
N LEU A 97 -6.30 -18.59 3.80
CA LEU A 97 -6.27 -20.00 3.41
C LEU A 97 -5.82 -20.90 4.56
N ALA A 98 -4.74 -20.55 5.26
CA ALA A 98 -4.24 -21.30 6.40
C ALA A 98 -5.28 -21.38 7.52
N ARG A 99 -5.95 -20.26 7.82
CA ARG A 99 -7.03 -20.21 8.80
C ARG A 99 -8.19 -21.09 8.41
N LEU A 100 -8.64 -21.01 7.15
CA LEU A 100 -9.69 -21.88 6.64
C LEU A 100 -9.31 -23.35 6.74
N ALA A 101 -8.07 -23.72 6.42
CA ALA A 101 -7.60 -25.10 6.52
C ALA A 101 -7.58 -25.61 7.97
N VAL A 102 -7.13 -24.80 8.93
CA VAL A 102 -7.10 -25.17 10.36
C VAL A 102 -8.52 -25.34 10.90
N GLU A 103 -9.42 -24.39 10.64
CA GLU A 103 -10.76 -24.36 11.20
C GLU A 103 -11.73 -25.35 10.53
N THR A 104 -11.37 -25.92 9.37
CA THR A 104 -12.19 -26.90 8.65
C THR A 104 -11.61 -28.31 8.65
N SER A 105 -10.45 -28.52 9.29
CA SER A 105 -9.85 -29.84 9.44
C SER A 105 -10.72 -30.72 10.34
N PRO A 106 -10.99 -31.99 9.97
CA PRO A 106 -11.91 -32.88 10.70
C PRO A 106 -11.37 -33.39 12.04
N GLU A 107 -10.22 -32.90 12.52
CA GLU A 107 -9.54 -33.40 13.72
C GLU A 107 -9.92 -32.67 15.02
N HIS A 108 -11.03 -31.92 15.07
CA HIS A 108 -11.56 -31.28 16.29
C HIS A 108 -13.02 -31.63 16.55
#